data_AF-A0AAV4GKS2-F1
#
_entry.id   AF-A0AAV4GKS2-F1
#
_cell.length_a   1.000
_cell.length_b   1.000
_cell.length_c   1.000
_cell.angle_alpha   90.00
_cell.angle_beta   90.00
_cell.angle_gamma   90.00
#
_symmetry.space_group_name_H-M   'P 1'
#
loop_
_entity.id
_entity.type
_entity.pdbx_description
1 polymer ?
#
loop_
_entity_poly.entity_id
_entity_poly.type
_entity_poly.pdbx_seq_one_letter_code
_entity_poly.pdbx_strand_id
1 'polypeptide(L)'
;MEEQLNTLNIKSKEVGLKMHKRQTKFMTNYDNEDTIQIENASIEKVPKYKYLGKSTCMKDLTKEEVDIRIRAGWSCFGRNREIFLDKNMPLSLKK
;
A
#
# COMPACT_ATOMS: atom_id res chain seq x y z
N MET A 1 -22.09 0.34 2.52
CA MET A 1 -20.74 0.97 2.46
C MET A 1 -20.84 2.44 2.04
N GLU A 2 -21.48 2.75 0.91
CA GLU A 2 -21.64 4.15 0.45
C GLU A 2 -22.37 5.04 1.47
N GLU A 3 -23.49 4.58 2.02
CA GLU A 3 -24.23 5.30 3.08
C GLU A 3 -23.36 5.61 4.31
N GLN A 4 -22.52 4.65 4.72
CA GLN A 4 -21.60 4.84 5.85
C GLN A 4 -20.52 5.87 5.54
N LEU A 5 -19.95 5.86 4.32
CA LEU A 5 -18.97 6.87 3.91
C LEU A 5 -19.60 8.26 3.82
N ASN A 6 -20.83 8.37 3.32
CA ASN A 6 -21.56 9.64 3.27
C ASN A 6 -21.90 10.16 4.67
N THR A 7 -22.30 9.27 5.59
CA THR A 7 -22.52 9.62 7.00
C THR A 7 -21.23 10.13 7.64
N LEU A 8 -20.11 9.43 7.44
CA LEU A 8 -18.79 9.85 7.92
C LEU A 8 -18.41 11.22 7.33
N ASN A 9 -18.68 11.46 6.05
CA ASN A 9 -18.40 12.73 5.40
C ASN A 9 -19.17 13.89 6.04
N ILE A 10 -20.47 13.70 6.28
CA ILE A 10 -21.33 14.70 6.91
C ILE A 10 -20.83 14.99 8.33
N LYS A 11 -20.62 13.95 9.14
CA LYS A 11 -20.15 14.10 10.53
C LYS A 11 -18.73 14.67 10.64
N SER A 12 -17.83 14.33 9.73
CA SER A 12 -16.49 14.91 9.68
C SER A 12 -16.54 16.41 9.43
N LYS A 13 -17.43 16.88 8.54
CA LYS A 13 -17.59 18.31 8.27
C LYS A 13 -18.13 19.10 9.44
N GLU A 14 -19.04 18.53 10.23
CA GLU A 14 -19.58 19.16 11.45
C GLU A 14 -18.45 19.59 12.41
N VAL A 15 -17.35 18.83 12.44
CA VAL A 15 -16.16 19.11 13.26
C VAL A 15 -15.00 19.76 12.49
N GLY A 16 -15.24 20.23 11.25
CA GLY A 16 -14.25 20.92 10.43
C GLY A 16 -13.28 20.02 9.66
N LEU A 17 -13.48 18.70 9.64
CA LEU A 17 -12.68 17.76 8.87
C LEU A 17 -13.23 17.60 7.44
N LYS A 18 -12.33 17.37 6.47
CA LYS A 18 -12.69 17.17 5.06
C LYS A 18 -12.01 15.93 4.51
N MET A 19 -12.77 15.06 3.84
CA MET A 19 -12.19 13.92 3.12
C MET A 19 -11.47 14.35 1.85
N HIS A 20 -10.25 13.85 1.67
CA HIS A 20 -9.49 14.05 0.44
C HIS A 20 -9.88 13.00 -0.61
N LYS A 21 -10.96 13.26 -1.34
CA LYS A 21 -11.57 12.36 -2.36
C LYS A 21 -10.57 11.66 -3.30
N ARG A 22 -9.50 12.35 -3.74
CA ARG A 22 -8.46 11.75 -4.60
C ARG A 22 -7.61 10.67 -3.89
N GLN A 23 -7.35 10.84 -2.60
CA GLN A 23 -6.53 9.93 -1.79
C GLN A 23 -7.38 8.83 -1.16
N THR A 24 -8.66 9.10 -0.89
CA THR A 24 -9.61 8.11 -0.44
C THR A 24 -9.86 7.10 -1.56
N LYS A 25 -9.66 5.82 -1.25
CA LYS A 25 -9.92 4.67 -2.13
C LYS A 25 -10.65 3.63 -1.30
N PHE A 26 -11.38 2.73 -1.95
CA PHE A 26 -12.02 1.61 -1.25
C PHE A 26 -11.63 0.27 -1.89
N MET A 27 -11.75 -0.79 -1.11
CA MET A 27 -11.45 -2.17 -1.52
C MET A 27 -12.50 -3.08 -0.89
N THR A 28 -12.99 -4.05 -1.67
CA THR A 28 -14.04 -4.98 -1.23
C THR A 28 -13.81 -6.36 -1.87
N ASN A 29 -14.27 -7.42 -1.19
CA ASN A 29 -14.28 -8.79 -1.71
C ASN A 29 -15.51 -9.11 -2.56
N TYR A 30 -16.48 -8.19 -2.64
CA TYR A 30 -17.65 -8.32 -3.51
C TYR A 30 -17.27 -8.00 -4.97
N ASP A 31 -17.69 -8.89 -5.85
CA ASP A 31 -17.44 -8.79 -7.29
C ASP A 31 -18.53 -7.95 -7.96
N ASN A 32 -18.53 -6.66 -7.61
CA ASN A 32 -19.44 -5.67 -8.17
C ASN A 32 -18.64 -4.51 -8.77
N GLU A 33 -19.14 -3.91 -9.85
CA GLU A 33 -18.64 -2.67 -10.45
C GLU A 33 -19.04 -1.41 -9.63
N ASP A 34 -19.50 -1.62 -8.39
CA ASP A 34 -20.01 -0.57 -7.52
C ASP A 34 -19.04 0.61 -7.47
N THR A 35 -19.58 1.80 -7.72
CA THR A 35 -18.85 3.06 -7.63
C THR A 35 -19.45 3.86 -6.48
N ILE A 36 -18.66 4.18 -5.47
CA ILE A 36 -19.13 4.95 -4.31
C ILE A 36 -19.08 6.44 -4.67
N GLN A 37 -20.21 7.15 -4.54
CA GLN A 37 -20.29 8.60 -4.79
C GLN A 37 -20.30 9.39 -3.48
N ILE A 38 -19.46 10.42 -3.41
CA ILE A 38 -19.42 11.38 -2.30
C ILE A 38 -19.35 12.78 -2.86
N GLU A 39 -20.40 13.58 -2.65
CA GLU A 39 -20.49 14.97 -3.13
C GLU A 39 -20.07 15.10 -4.60
N ASN A 40 -20.69 14.30 -5.46
CA ASN A 40 -20.44 14.25 -6.91
C ASN A 40 -19.02 13.82 -7.30
N ALA A 41 -18.27 13.17 -6.40
CA ALA A 41 -17.00 12.54 -6.73
C ALA A 41 -17.06 11.04 -6.52
N SER A 42 -16.63 10.32 -7.55
CA SER A 42 -16.41 8.88 -7.51
C SER A 42 -15.17 8.56 -6.66
N ILE A 43 -15.33 7.67 -5.70
CA ILE A 43 -14.23 7.04 -4.97
C ILE A 43 -13.82 5.79 -5.74
N GLU A 44 -12.54 5.72 -6.10
CA GLU A 44 -11.99 4.60 -6.89
C GLU A 44 -11.90 3.32 -6.06
N LYS A 45 -12.36 2.21 -6.66
CA LYS A 45 -12.14 0.84 -6.19
C LYS A 45 -10.72 0.41 -6.55
N VAL A 46 -9.92 0.01 -5.56
CA VAL A 46 -8.57 -0.50 -5.79
C VAL A 46 -8.50 -2.00 -5.53
N PRO A 47 -7.87 -2.80 -6.42
CA PRO A 47 -7.76 -4.25 -6.23
C PRO A 47 -6.67 -4.62 -5.21
N LYS A 48 -5.71 -3.72 -4.97
CA LYS A 48 -4.54 -3.91 -4.12
C LYS A 48 -4.13 -2.56 -3.54
N TYR A 49 -3.76 -2.55 -2.26
CA TYR A 49 -3.27 -1.34 -1.59
C TYR A 49 -2.03 -1.66 -0.77
N LYS A 50 -1.03 -0.77 -0.77
CA LYS A 50 0.17 -0.95 0.07
C LYS A 50 -0.08 -0.28 1.41
N TYR A 51 -0.21 -1.09 2.46
CA TYR A 51 -0.40 -0.63 3.84
C TYR A 51 0.79 -1.06 4.70
N LEU A 52 1.43 -0.10 5.38
CA LEU A 52 2.59 -0.34 6.24
C LEU A 52 3.70 -1.18 5.57
N GLY A 53 3.96 -0.93 4.29
CA GLY A 53 4.99 -1.63 3.51
C GLY A 53 4.61 -3.02 3.00
N LYS A 54 3.44 -3.55 3.40
CA LYS A 54 2.89 -4.81 2.88
C LYS A 54 1.78 -4.53 1.89
N SER A 55 1.72 -5.30 0.81
CA SER A 55 0.55 -5.26 -0.06
C SER A 55 -0.62 -6.02 0.56
N THR A 56 -1.75 -5.33 0.70
CA THR A 56 -3.03 -5.90 1.13
C THR A 56 -3.93 -6.05 -0.10
N CYS A 57 -4.42 -7.25 -0.34
CA CYS A 57 -5.55 -7.50 -1.23
C CYS A 57 -6.33 -8.72 -0.76
N MET A 58 -7.45 -9.02 -1.43
CA MET A 58 -8.30 -10.17 -1.10
C MET A 58 -7.77 -11.50 -1.66
N LYS A 59 -6.71 -11.47 -2.47
CA LYS A 59 -6.03 -12.65 -3.03
C LYS A 59 -4.77 -12.98 -2.23
N ASP A 60 -4.30 -14.21 -2.31
CA ASP A 60 -2.99 -14.57 -1.76
C ASP A 60 -1.87 -13.87 -2.55
N LEU A 61 -1.09 -13.04 -1.85
CA LEU A 61 0.06 -12.30 -2.38
C LEU A 61 1.40 -12.81 -1.86
N THR A 62 1.42 -13.94 -1.14
CA THR A 62 2.62 -14.42 -0.45
C THR A 62 3.79 -14.56 -1.41
N LYS A 63 3.56 -15.15 -2.59
CA LYS A 63 4.59 -15.29 -3.63
C LYS A 63 5.10 -13.93 -4.13
N GLU A 64 4.21 -13.00 -4.47
CA GLU A 64 4.59 -11.66 -4.94
C GLU A 64 5.39 -10.87 -3.89
N GLU A 65 4.99 -10.95 -2.62
CA GLU A 65 5.69 -10.30 -1.51
C GLU A 65 7.08 -10.90 -1.29
N VAL A 66 7.22 -12.22 -1.40
CA VAL A 66 8.52 -12.90 -1.37
C VAL A 66 9.40 -12.41 -2.53
N ASP A 67 8.87 -12.36 -3.75
CA ASP A 67 9.61 -11.90 -4.93
C ASP A 67 10.04 -10.44 -4.82
N ILE A 68 9.20 -9.57 -4.23
CA ILE A 68 9.54 -8.17 -3.94
C ILE A 68 10.69 -8.11 -2.93
N ARG A 69 10.64 -8.92 -1.86
CA ARG A 69 11.69 -8.96 -0.82
C ARG A 69 13.01 -9.49 -1.35
N ILE A 70 12.97 -10.53 -2.18
CA ILE A 70 14.17 -11.06 -2.87
C ILE A 70 14.80 -9.96 -3.73
N ARG A 71 14.01 -9.27 -4.54
CA ARG A 71 14.50 -8.16 -5.37
C ARG A 71 15.06 -7.00 -4.54
N ALA A 72 14.41 -6.65 -3.44
CA ALA A 72 14.90 -5.62 -2.52
C ALA A 72 16.23 -6.04 -1.88
N GLY A 73 16.37 -7.31 -1.47
CA GLY A 73 17.60 -7.89 -0.96
C GLY A 73 18.74 -7.80 -1.98
N TRP A 74 18.50 -8.25 -3.21
CA TRP A 74 19.47 -8.13 -4.30
C TRP A 74 19.82 -6.69 -4.64
N SER A 75 18.85 -5.77 -4.61
CA SER A 75 19.09 -4.35 -4.84
C SER A 75 20.00 -3.75 -3.76
N CYS A 76 19.73 -4.06 -2.49
CA CYS A 76 20.55 -3.62 -1.36
C CYS A 76 21.96 -4.22 -1.41
N PHE A 77 22.07 -5.52 -1.70
CA PHE A 77 23.35 -6.19 -1.88
C PHE A 77 24.14 -5.58 -3.03
N GLY A 78 23.50 -5.36 -4.18
CA GLY A 78 24.13 -4.76 -5.35
C GLY A 78 24.70 -3.36 -5.07
N ARG A 79 23.98 -2.53 -4.31
CA ARG A 79 24.46 -1.21 -3.88
C ARG A 79 25.68 -1.26 -2.97
N ASN A 80 25.80 -2.30 -2.14
CA ASN A 80 26.88 -2.47 -1.18
C ASN A 80 27.87 -3.57 -1.61
N ARG A 81 27.86 -3.93 -2.90
CA ARG A 81 28.58 -5.08 -3.43
C ARG A 81 30.08 -4.97 -3.19
N GLU A 82 30.64 -3.78 -3.33
CA GLU A 82 32.07 -3.52 -3.14
C GLU A 82 32.51 -3.85 -1.70
N ILE A 83 31.74 -3.38 -0.71
CA ILE A 83 31.98 -3.64 0.71
C ILE A 83 31.84 -5.14 1.02
N PHE A 84 30.75 -5.76 0.54
CA PHE A 84 30.48 -7.16 0.85
C PHE A 84 31.45 -8.13 0.16
N LEU A 85 31.91 -7.82 -1.05
CA LEU A 85 32.82 -8.67 -1.83
C LEU A 85 34.31 -8.35 -1.61
N ASP A 86 34.68 -7.30 -0.87
CA ASP A 86 36.07 -7.00 -0.57
C ASP A 86 36.73 -8.14 0.22
N LYS A 87 37.81 -8.70 -0.31
CA LYS A 87 38.56 -9.80 0.31
C LYS A 87 39.44 -9.33 1.48
N ASN A 88 39.82 -8.06 1.47
CA ASN A 88 40.71 -7.48 2.47
C ASN A 88 39.95 -6.96 3.70
N MET A 89 38.64 -6.79 3.57
CA MET A 89 37.79 -6.32 4.67
C MET A 89 37.47 -7.48 5.63
N PRO A 90 37.81 -7.36 6.93
CA PRO A 90 37.49 -8.39 7.91
C PRO A 90 35.97 -8.52 8.09
N LEU A 91 35.49 -9.76 8.26
CA LEU A 91 34.06 -10.09 8.39
C LEU A 91 33.35 -9.33 9.51
N SER A 92 34.07 -9.00 10.60
CA SER A 92 33.53 -8.24 11.73
C SER A 92 33.06 -6.82 11.35
N LEU A 93 33.59 -6.26 10.26
CA LEU A 93 33.25 -4.93 9.75
C LEU A 93 32.20 -4.95 8.63
N LYS A 94 31.88 -6.13 8.08
CA LYS A 94 30.81 -6.30 7.07
C LYS A 94 29.47 -6.46 7.79
N LYS A 95 28.82 -5.35 8.14
CA LYS A 95 27.50 -5.30 8.77
C LYS A 95 26.54 -4.45 7.98
#